data_AF-A0A7S9C7V9-F1
#
_entry.id   AF-A0A7S9C7V9-F1
#
_cell.length_a   1.000
_cell.length_b   1.000
_cell.length_c   1.000
_cell.angle_alpha   90.00
_cell.angle_beta   90.00
_cell.angle_gamma   90.00
#
_symmetry.space_group_name_H-M   'P 1'
#
loop_
_entity.id
_entity.type
_entity.pdbx_description
1 polymer ?
#
loop_
_entity_poly.entity_id
_entity_poly.type
_entity_poly.pdbx_seq_one_letter_code
_entity_poly.pdbx_strand_id
1 'polypeptide(L)'
;MGSLPRFQSVDGGLMGCLPWMSPLEGAYTRTAKIALVNALDPRSLCELLFGSRLLQASFSPVHGRSFLSGLWAAPKAQGATGQSALPGFLTSLCGGWATVIAGDTRLRLCRACADVGFQSALHQIDALSTCPLHGEPLRDTCPHCDAPTPRYALTQEAFQSPMQCTECGRGYGRAWNGTANFEQWCGPGDTRALQQLGRRLQAWQSLDVDWSTVSNWVDIPSSDPSPRRRAHVFHALSTLASTGSDPDAGVTVMGTACLPSRKQPPRREPRTAIYESIRRHVIEHLDLSRCVDRFDFHDAFYLHRVNEAIVPKYSSCLAHLHALVLWISRCEGSFPFSDEIGKPTFDSEGDAERTRLGTSLLLWPTEVQVSDEAWGHFVWRSFLEDLWTARQWQAAVRPLGDPFEKDSDAPDVKANRATYLELLAIWAPRMSPRLEVVSSGLSHFTWREGVNQRQLCLVSTRRFEGAWYDEPRVS
;
A
#
# COMPACT_ATOMS: atom_id res chain seq x y z
N MET A 1 22.03 -39.32 -26.59
CA MET A 1 23.03 -38.26 -26.36
C MET A 1 22.36 -36.93 -26.63
N GLY A 2 21.81 -36.29 -25.59
CA GLY A 2 21.13 -35.01 -25.71
C GLY A 2 22.15 -33.90 -25.94
N SER A 3 21.93 -33.07 -26.95
CA SER A 3 22.73 -31.87 -27.19
C SER A 3 22.70 -30.99 -25.93
N LEU A 4 23.87 -30.67 -25.37
CA LEU A 4 23.99 -29.68 -24.30
C LEU A 4 23.23 -28.41 -24.70
N PRO A 5 22.45 -27.79 -23.80
CA PRO A 5 21.79 -26.53 -24.09
C PRO A 5 22.86 -25.53 -24.53
N ARG A 6 22.77 -25.03 -25.76
CA ARG A 6 23.68 -23.99 -26.25
C ARG A 6 23.41 -22.75 -25.41
N PHE A 7 24.34 -22.44 -24.50
CA PHE A 7 24.38 -21.14 -23.85
C PHE A 7 24.39 -20.07 -24.93
N GLN A 8 23.36 -19.23 -24.94
CA GLN A 8 23.37 -18.06 -25.80
C GLN A 8 23.91 -16.92 -24.94
N SER A 9 25.05 -16.36 -25.37
CA SER A 9 25.43 -15.03 -24.87
C SER A 9 24.30 -14.10 -25.28
N VAL A 10 23.59 -13.57 -24.30
CA VAL A 10 22.56 -12.57 -24.54
C VAL A 10 23.24 -11.20 -24.50
N ASP A 11 22.75 -10.24 -25.29
CA ASP A 11 23.27 -8.87 -25.33
C ASP A 11 23.58 -8.32 -23.93
N GLY A 12 24.78 -7.75 -23.76
CA GLY A 12 25.25 -7.19 -22.50
C GLY A 12 26.17 -8.10 -21.66
N GLY A 13 26.60 -9.25 -22.20
CA GLY A 13 27.56 -10.15 -21.53
C GLY A 13 26.94 -11.03 -20.44
N LEU A 14 25.62 -11.00 -20.30
CA LEU A 14 24.89 -11.89 -19.40
C LEU A 14 24.56 -13.20 -20.10
N MET A 15 24.89 -14.31 -19.44
CA MET A 15 24.48 -15.65 -19.83
C MET A 15 22.99 -15.86 -19.52
N GLY A 16 22.26 -16.34 -20.52
CA GLY A 16 20.87 -16.73 -20.39
C GLY A 16 20.53 -17.86 -21.36
N CYS A 17 19.42 -18.55 -21.09
CA CYS A 17 18.90 -19.57 -22.01
C CYS A 17 17.38 -19.49 -21.98
N LEU A 18 16.76 -19.13 -23.13
CA LEU A 18 15.30 -19.14 -23.28
C LEU A 18 14.67 -20.49 -22.88
N PRO A 19 15.27 -21.66 -23.17
CA PRO A 19 14.82 -22.96 -22.66
C PRO A 19 14.66 -23.06 -21.14
N TRP A 20 15.38 -22.27 -20.34
CA TRP A 20 15.18 -22.25 -18.89
C TRP A 20 13.93 -21.48 -18.46
N MET A 21 13.39 -20.63 -19.33
CA MET A 21 12.25 -19.79 -19.02
C MET A 21 10.97 -20.44 -19.54
N SER A 22 10.15 -20.97 -18.63
CA SER A 22 8.90 -21.62 -19.01
C SER A 22 7.75 -20.61 -19.15
N PRO A 23 6.75 -20.88 -20.01
CA PRO A 23 5.51 -20.12 -20.02
C PRO A 23 4.91 -20.01 -18.61
N LEU A 24 4.46 -18.80 -18.23
CA LEU A 24 3.85 -18.51 -16.92
C LEU A 24 4.78 -18.70 -15.71
N GLU A 25 6.07 -18.91 -15.94
CA GLU A 25 7.08 -18.85 -14.90
C GLU A 25 7.18 -17.43 -14.33
N GLY A 26 7.16 -17.31 -13.00
CA GLY A 26 7.22 -16.06 -12.27
C GLY A 26 8.55 -15.34 -12.38
N ALA A 27 8.50 -14.01 -12.33
CA ALA A 27 9.68 -13.17 -12.47
C ALA A 27 10.73 -13.48 -11.39
N TYR A 28 10.32 -13.92 -10.21
CA TYR A 28 11.25 -14.35 -9.16
C TYR A 28 12.18 -15.46 -9.66
N THR A 29 11.68 -16.59 -10.16
CA THR A 29 12.55 -17.71 -10.57
C THR A 29 13.28 -17.39 -11.86
N ARG A 30 12.68 -16.64 -12.79
CA ARG A 30 13.40 -16.14 -13.98
C ARG A 30 14.63 -15.33 -13.57
N THR A 31 14.44 -14.35 -12.69
CA THR A 31 15.53 -13.50 -12.20
C THR A 31 16.53 -14.28 -11.34
N ALA A 32 16.09 -15.28 -10.57
CA ALA A 32 16.97 -16.16 -9.79
C ALA A 32 17.90 -17.00 -10.68
N LYS A 33 17.38 -17.54 -11.79
CA LYS A 33 18.18 -18.29 -12.77
C LYS A 33 19.28 -17.43 -13.37
N ILE A 34 18.92 -16.20 -13.76
CA ILE A 34 19.87 -15.23 -14.30
C ILE A 34 20.93 -14.88 -13.26
N ALA A 35 20.51 -14.61 -12.02
CA ALA A 35 21.42 -14.29 -10.92
C ALA A 35 22.45 -15.40 -10.68
N LEU A 36 21.99 -16.64 -10.57
CA LEU A 36 22.85 -17.80 -10.29
C LEU A 36 23.84 -18.09 -11.43
N VAL A 37 23.37 -18.09 -12.68
CA VAL A 37 24.23 -18.41 -13.83
C VAL A 37 25.31 -17.34 -14.06
N ASN A 38 25.00 -16.09 -13.72
CA ASN A 38 25.93 -14.97 -13.87
C ASN A 38 26.67 -14.60 -12.59
N ALA A 39 26.46 -15.37 -11.49
CA ALA A 39 27.00 -15.08 -10.17
C ALA A 39 26.79 -13.61 -9.72
N LEU A 40 25.62 -13.04 -10.02
CA LEU A 40 25.30 -11.64 -9.72
C LEU A 40 24.80 -11.50 -8.29
N ASP A 41 25.35 -10.53 -7.58
CA ASP A 41 24.78 -10.07 -6.31
C ASP A 41 23.49 -9.24 -6.55
N PRO A 42 22.64 -9.06 -5.53
CA PRO A 42 21.35 -8.36 -5.67
C PRO A 42 21.44 -6.94 -6.26
N ARG A 43 22.52 -6.20 -5.99
CA ARG A 43 22.70 -4.84 -6.47
C ARG A 43 23.02 -4.86 -7.96
N SER A 44 24.04 -5.62 -8.34
CA SER A 44 24.44 -5.79 -9.75
C SER A 44 23.28 -6.35 -10.58
N LEU A 45 22.52 -7.30 -10.04
CA LEU A 45 21.35 -7.88 -10.68
C LEU A 45 20.24 -6.83 -10.96
N CYS A 46 19.92 -5.98 -9.97
CA CYS A 46 18.92 -4.91 -10.13
C CYS A 46 19.34 -3.90 -11.19
N GLU A 47 20.61 -3.52 -11.17
CA GLU A 47 21.18 -2.51 -12.06
C GLU A 47 21.30 -3.02 -13.50
N LEU A 48 21.89 -4.20 -13.68
CA LEU A 48 22.13 -4.79 -15.01
C LEU A 48 20.85 -5.29 -15.68
N LEU A 49 19.84 -5.77 -14.95
CA LEU A 49 18.60 -6.24 -15.57
C LEU A 49 17.55 -5.14 -15.72
N PHE A 50 17.47 -4.21 -14.76
CA PHE A 50 16.34 -3.29 -14.64
C PHE A 50 16.77 -1.83 -14.49
N GLY A 51 18.05 -1.49 -14.73
CA GLY A 51 18.55 -0.11 -14.70
C GLY A 51 18.22 0.63 -13.40
N SER A 52 18.09 -0.11 -12.29
CA SER A 52 17.51 0.39 -11.05
C SER A 52 18.38 0.05 -9.86
N ARG A 53 18.37 0.93 -8.86
CA ARG A 53 19.01 0.64 -7.57
C ARG A 53 18.15 -0.33 -6.76
N LEU A 54 18.82 -1.23 -6.05
CA LEU A 54 18.20 -2.07 -5.03
C LEU A 54 17.65 -1.18 -3.90
N LEU A 55 16.45 -1.51 -3.40
CA LEU A 55 15.86 -0.83 -2.25
C LEU A 55 16.18 -1.62 -0.98
N GLN A 56 16.48 -0.90 0.11
CA GLN A 56 16.80 -1.53 1.40
C GLN A 56 15.58 -1.77 2.28
N ALA A 57 14.52 -0.99 2.11
CA ALA A 57 13.31 -1.06 2.94
C ALA A 57 12.03 -1.00 2.10
N SER A 58 10.98 -1.64 2.62
CA SER A 58 9.61 -1.47 2.14
C SER A 58 8.92 -0.38 2.94
N PHE A 59 8.48 0.69 2.28
CA PHE A 59 7.68 1.75 2.91
C PHE A 59 6.18 1.66 2.57
N SER A 60 5.82 0.71 1.71
CA SER A 60 4.45 0.40 1.27
C SER A 60 4.16 -1.07 1.60
N PRO A 61 2.87 -1.48 1.70
CA PRO A 61 2.50 -2.89 1.83
C PRO A 61 3.11 -3.78 0.75
N VAL A 62 3.22 -3.23 -0.47
CA VAL A 62 3.92 -3.84 -1.60
C VAL A 62 5.32 -3.24 -1.72
N HIS A 63 6.33 -4.07 -1.86
CA HIS A 63 7.71 -3.61 -1.99
C HIS A 63 7.93 -2.89 -3.33
N GLY A 64 8.72 -1.81 -3.32
CA GLY A 64 9.02 -1.03 -4.54
C GLY A 64 9.82 -1.77 -5.63
N ARG A 65 10.24 -3.01 -5.34
CA ARG A 65 10.83 -3.98 -6.28
C ARG A 65 10.06 -5.31 -6.33
N SER A 66 8.77 -5.26 -6.03
CA SER A 66 7.89 -6.43 -6.06
C SER A 66 7.83 -7.06 -7.44
N PHE A 67 7.82 -8.39 -7.50
CA PHE A 67 7.58 -9.12 -8.75
C PHE A 67 6.09 -9.27 -9.09
N LEU A 68 5.19 -8.70 -8.27
CA LEU A 68 3.79 -8.56 -8.65
C LEU A 68 3.62 -7.54 -9.77
N SER A 69 4.36 -6.42 -9.71
CA SER A 69 4.20 -5.29 -10.62
C SER A 69 5.47 -5.00 -11.44
N GLY A 70 5.32 -5.07 -12.76
CA GLY A 70 6.38 -4.75 -13.71
C GLY A 70 6.63 -3.24 -13.89
N LEU A 71 5.85 -2.35 -13.27
CA LEU A 71 5.92 -0.90 -13.51
C LEU A 71 7.29 -0.28 -13.19
N TRP A 72 8.00 -0.81 -12.19
CA TRP A 72 9.34 -0.34 -11.84
C TRP A 72 10.43 -0.89 -12.75
N ALA A 73 10.20 -2.07 -13.34
CA ALA A 73 11.18 -2.85 -14.09
C ALA A 73 11.10 -2.58 -15.61
N ALA A 74 9.89 -2.59 -16.17
CA ALA A 74 9.65 -2.56 -17.61
C ALA A 74 10.28 -1.34 -18.33
N PRO A 75 10.16 -0.09 -17.82
CA PRO A 75 10.73 1.08 -18.50
C PRO A 75 12.26 1.08 -18.56
N LYS A 76 12.91 0.23 -17.76
CA LYS A 76 14.36 0.23 -17.56
C LYS A 76 15.01 -1.14 -17.82
N ALA A 77 14.23 -2.09 -18.31
CA ALA A 77 14.71 -3.45 -18.55
C ALA A 77 15.77 -3.43 -19.66
N GLN A 78 16.98 -3.91 -19.34
CA GLN A 78 18.14 -3.82 -20.22
C GLN A 78 18.38 -5.14 -20.96
N GLY A 79 18.67 -5.03 -22.26
CA GLY A 79 19.00 -6.16 -23.12
C GLY A 79 17.90 -7.22 -23.23
N ALA A 80 18.15 -8.27 -24.00
CA ALA A 80 17.20 -9.37 -24.11
C ALA A 80 17.03 -10.14 -22.79
N THR A 81 18.04 -10.16 -21.91
CA THR A 81 17.96 -10.82 -20.60
C THR A 81 16.98 -10.14 -19.66
N GLY A 82 17.07 -8.81 -19.49
CA GLY A 82 16.12 -8.05 -18.66
C GLY A 82 14.69 -8.13 -19.21
N GLN A 83 14.55 -8.03 -20.53
CA GLN A 83 13.25 -8.16 -21.21
C GLN A 83 12.64 -9.55 -21.03
N SER A 84 13.46 -10.61 -21.01
CA SER A 84 12.98 -11.99 -20.80
C SER A 84 12.36 -12.24 -19.42
N ALA A 85 12.66 -11.40 -18.42
CA ALA A 85 12.08 -11.50 -17.08
C ALA A 85 10.67 -10.86 -17.00
N LEU A 86 10.37 -9.87 -17.85
CA LEU A 86 9.11 -9.09 -17.80
C LEU A 86 7.82 -9.93 -17.95
N PRO A 87 7.76 -10.96 -18.80
CA PRO A 87 6.57 -11.83 -18.87
C PRO A 87 6.25 -12.58 -17.57
N GLY A 88 7.22 -12.69 -16.65
CA GLY A 88 7.01 -13.35 -15.36
C GLY A 88 6.37 -12.49 -14.28
N PHE A 89 6.20 -11.18 -14.50
CA PHE A 89 5.51 -10.31 -13.55
C PHE A 89 4.01 -10.59 -13.60
N LEU A 90 3.33 -10.57 -12.43
CA LEU A 90 1.90 -10.89 -12.38
C LEU A 90 1.04 -9.85 -13.12
N THR A 91 1.45 -8.58 -13.15
CA THR A 91 0.82 -7.54 -13.98
C THR A 91 0.77 -7.88 -15.47
N SER A 92 1.70 -8.69 -15.98
CA SER A 92 1.68 -9.13 -17.38
C SER A 92 0.52 -10.10 -17.68
N LEU A 93 -0.12 -10.66 -16.64
CA LEU A 93 -1.26 -11.56 -16.76
C LEU A 93 -2.59 -10.88 -16.43
N CYS A 94 -2.64 -10.03 -15.40
CA CYS A 94 -3.90 -9.45 -14.91
C CYS A 94 -3.89 -7.91 -14.77
N GLY A 95 -2.89 -7.22 -15.33
CA GLY A 95 -2.82 -5.76 -15.29
C GLY A 95 -2.84 -5.20 -13.86
N GLY A 96 -3.61 -4.13 -13.66
CA GLY A 96 -3.78 -3.46 -12.36
C GLY A 96 -4.30 -4.35 -11.24
N TRP A 97 -4.90 -5.51 -11.55
CA TRP A 97 -5.42 -6.44 -10.54
C TRP A 97 -4.33 -7.18 -9.77
N ALA A 98 -3.07 -7.16 -10.21
CA ALA A 98 -2.00 -7.97 -9.63
C ALA A 98 -1.82 -7.74 -8.12
N THR A 99 -1.68 -6.48 -7.68
CA THR A 99 -1.52 -6.12 -6.26
C THR A 99 -2.82 -6.22 -5.46
N VAL A 100 -3.95 -6.36 -6.15
CA VAL A 100 -5.28 -6.48 -5.56
C VAL A 100 -5.63 -7.93 -5.22
N ILE A 101 -5.08 -8.90 -5.94
CA ILE A 101 -5.39 -10.33 -5.76
C ILE A 101 -4.22 -11.15 -5.21
N ALA A 102 -3.01 -10.59 -5.19
CA ALA A 102 -1.80 -11.24 -4.71
C ALA A 102 -1.03 -10.38 -3.70
N GLY A 103 -0.36 -11.05 -2.77
CA GLY A 103 0.60 -10.44 -1.84
C GLY A 103 2.03 -10.69 -2.28
N ASP A 104 2.95 -9.82 -1.87
CA ASP A 104 4.38 -10.01 -2.13
C ASP A 104 5.18 -10.32 -0.86
N THR A 105 4.54 -10.38 0.31
CA THR A 105 5.21 -10.52 1.61
C THR A 105 6.03 -11.80 1.74
N ARG A 106 5.66 -12.85 1.00
CA ARG A 106 6.31 -14.16 0.99
C ARG A 106 6.32 -14.76 -0.42
N LEU A 107 7.34 -15.54 -0.74
CA LEU A 107 7.41 -16.35 -1.97
C LEU A 107 6.58 -17.62 -1.78
N ARG A 108 5.42 -17.66 -2.42
CA ARG A 108 4.58 -18.86 -2.46
C ARG A 108 5.02 -19.85 -3.54
N LEU A 109 5.27 -21.10 -3.15
CA LEU A 109 5.81 -22.16 -4.02
C LEU A 109 5.12 -23.52 -3.82
N CYS A 110 5.09 -24.31 -4.90
CA CYS A 110 4.73 -25.72 -4.88
C CYS A 110 6.01 -26.55 -4.92
N ARG A 111 6.10 -27.63 -4.13
CA ARG A 111 7.32 -28.41 -4.02
C ARG A 111 7.67 -29.11 -5.33
N ALA A 112 6.69 -29.76 -5.97
CA ALA A 112 6.90 -30.40 -7.26
C ALA A 112 7.35 -29.41 -8.36
N CYS A 113 6.78 -28.20 -8.39
CA CYS A 113 7.24 -27.12 -9.27
C CYS A 113 8.70 -26.71 -8.98
N ALA A 114 9.02 -26.48 -7.70
CA ALA A 114 10.35 -26.06 -7.28
C ALA A 114 11.42 -27.13 -7.58
N ASP A 115 11.06 -28.40 -7.51
CA ASP A 115 11.95 -29.53 -7.82
C ASP A 115 12.44 -29.56 -9.27
N VAL A 116 11.72 -28.90 -10.20
CA VAL A 116 12.10 -28.77 -11.63
C VAL A 116 12.51 -27.34 -12.00
N GLY A 117 12.88 -26.53 -11.01
CA GLY A 117 13.37 -25.17 -11.24
C GLY A 117 12.29 -24.17 -11.62
N PHE A 118 11.04 -24.37 -11.21
CA PHE A 118 9.91 -23.55 -11.63
C PHE A 118 9.08 -23.02 -10.47
N GLN A 119 8.59 -21.80 -10.61
CA GLN A 119 7.54 -21.21 -9.78
C GLN A 119 6.69 -20.36 -10.72
N SER A 120 5.35 -20.46 -10.64
CA SER A 120 4.49 -19.63 -11.48
C SER A 120 4.15 -18.32 -10.78
N ALA A 121 4.10 -17.20 -11.52
CA ALA A 121 3.58 -15.93 -10.99
C ALA A 121 2.20 -16.09 -10.33
N LEU A 122 1.38 -16.99 -10.88
CA LEU A 122 0.03 -17.29 -10.40
C LEU A 122 0.01 -17.84 -8.98
N HIS A 123 1.08 -18.49 -8.51
CA HIS A 123 1.13 -19.00 -7.13
C HIS A 123 1.05 -17.89 -6.06
N GLN A 124 1.30 -16.63 -6.42
CA GLN A 124 1.18 -15.51 -5.47
C GLN A 124 -0.27 -15.08 -5.23
N ILE A 125 -1.23 -15.55 -6.03
CA ILE A 125 -2.64 -15.20 -5.87
C ILE A 125 -3.20 -15.84 -4.60
N ASP A 126 -3.71 -15.03 -3.68
CA ASP A 126 -4.07 -15.49 -2.33
C ASP A 126 -5.30 -16.42 -2.29
N ALA A 127 -6.15 -16.36 -3.31
CA ALA A 127 -7.25 -17.32 -3.45
C ALA A 127 -6.78 -18.75 -3.77
N LEU A 128 -5.56 -18.93 -4.30
CA LEU A 128 -5.06 -20.26 -4.63
C LEU A 128 -4.41 -20.87 -3.40
N SER A 129 -5.02 -21.87 -2.77
CA SER A 129 -4.38 -22.63 -1.67
C SER A 129 -3.53 -23.79 -2.19
N THR A 130 -3.78 -24.24 -3.41
CA THR A 130 -3.12 -25.39 -4.06
C THR A 130 -2.58 -25.03 -5.43
N CYS A 131 -1.57 -25.77 -5.87
CA CYS A 131 -0.96 -25.62 -7.18
C CYS A 131 -1.91 -26.12 -8.27
N PRO A 132 -2.25 -25.31 -9.28
CA PRO A 132 -3.11 -25.77 -10.38
C PRO A 132 -2.52 -26.91 -11.22
N LEU A 133 -1.20 -27.15 -11.14
CA LEU A 133 -0.54 -28.22 -11.88
C LEU A 133 -0.53 -29.55 -11.12
N HIS A 134 -0.17 -29.51 -9.84
CA HIS A 134 0.11 -30.71 -9.06
C HIS A 134 -0.93 -31.00 -7.97
N GLY A 135 -1.84 -30.07 -7.69
CA GLY A 135 -2.80 -30.18 -6.58
C GLY A 135 -2.18 -30.06 -5.19
N GLU A 136 -0.86 -29.89 -5.08
CA GLU A 136 -0.15 -29.74 -3.81
C GLU A 136 -0.43 -28.37 -3.15
N PRO A 137 -0.42 -28.28 -1.81
CA PRO A 137 -0.51 -27.00 -1.11
C PRO A 137 0.61 -26.03 -1.54
N LEU A 138 0.23 -24.78 -1.79
CA LEU A 138 1.19 -23.70 -1.99
C LEU A 138 1.73 -23.26 -0.62
N ARG A 139 3.03 -23.41 -0.43
CA ARG A 139 3.73 -23.07 0.81
C ARG A 139 4.42 -21.73 0.71
N ASP A 140 4.40 -20.99 1.80
CA ASP A 140 5.16 -19.76 2.02
C ASP A 140 6.25 -19.94 3.09
N THR A 141 6.53 -21.19 3.46
CA THR A 141 7.60 -21.61 4.38
C THR A 141 8.55 -22.60 3.70
N CYS A 142 9.76 -22.70 4.25
CA CYS A 142 10.78 -23.64 3.82
C CYS A 142 10.30 -25.08 4.05
N PRO A 143 10.38 -25.98 3.05
CA PRO A 143 9.96 -27.37 3.21
C PRO A 143 10.89 -28.21 4.10
N HIS A 144 12.01 -27.64 4.59
CA HIS A 144 13.00 -28.35 5.40
C HIS A 144 13.03 -27.89 6.86
N CYS A 145 12.76 -26.62 7.14
CA CYS A 145 12.85 -26.04 8.49
C CYS A 145 11.66 -25.16 8.87
N ASP A 146 10.64 -25.06 8.01
CA ASP A 146 9.43 -24.25 8.19
C ASP A 146 9.68 -22.74 8.40
N ALA A 147 10.92 -22.27 8.26
CA ALA A 147 11.23 -20.84 8.24
C ALA A 147 10.45 -20.15 7.12
N PRO A 148 9.90 -18.95 7.35
CA PRO A 148 9.19 -18.23 6.31
C PRO A 148 10.08 -17.97 5.08
N THR A 149 9.51 -18.11 3.89
CA THR A 149 10.18 -17.77 2.62
C THR A 149 10.46 -16.27 2.54
N PRO A 150 11.44 -15.84 1.73
CA PRO A 150 11.71 -14.42 1.52
C PRO A 150 10.56 -13.74 0.80
N ARG A 151 10.58 -12.42 0.78
CA ARG A 151 9.63 -11.60 0.03
C ARG A 151 9.64 -11.95 -1.47
N TYR A 152 8.47 -11.95 -2.12
CA TYR A 152 8.32 -12.05 -3.59
C TYR A 152 8.70 -10.73 -4.29
N ALA A 153 9.94 -10.30 -4.06
CA ALA A 153 10.49 -9.04 -4.54
C ALA A 153 12.01 -9.19 -4.73
N LEU A 154 12.61 -8.31 -5.53
CA LEU A 154 14.05 -8.21 -5.63
C LEU A 154 14.60 -7.46 -4.39
N THR A 155 15.02 -8.22 -3.38
CA THR A 155 15.60 -7.71 -2.13
C THR A 155 16.99 -8.31 -1.89
N GLN A 156 17.76 -7.71 -0.97
CA GLN A 156 19.03 -8.27 -0.51
C GLN A 156 18.84 -9.70 0.02
N GLU A 157 17.88 -9.89 0.94
CA GLU A 157 17.54 -11.18 1.55
C GLU A 157 17.19 -12.24 0.49
N ALA A 158 16.34 -11.89 -0.47
CA ALA A 158 15.83 -12.83 -1.46
C ALA A 158 16.89 -13.27 -2.49
N PHE A 159 17.86 -12.40 -2.81
CA PHE A 159 18.81 -12.62 -3.91
C PHE A 159 20.26 -12.77 -3.48
N GLN A 160 20.58 -12.71 -2.19
CA GLN A 160 21.91 -13.09 -1.70
C GLN A 160 22.15 -14.59 -1.90
N SER A 161 21.11 -15.42 -1.80
CA SER A 161 21.12 -16.84 -2.16
C SER A 161 19.77 -17.22 -2.76
N PRO A 162 19.54 -16.90 -4.05
CA PRO A 162 18.24 -17.07 -4.69
C PRO A 162 17.73 -18.51 -4.59
N MET A 163 16.44 -18.67 -4.30
CA MET A 163 15.75 -19.97 -4.17
C MET A 163 16.31 -20.89 -3.08
N GLN A 164 17.04 -20.34 -2.11
CA GLN A 164 17.49 -21.02 -0.90
C GLN A 164 16.84 -20.39 0.34
N CYS A 165 16.73 -21.18 1.39
CA CYS A 165 16.26 -20.71 2.69
C CYS A 165 17.37 -19.93 3.40
N THR A 166 17.06 -18.73 3.88
CA THR A 166 17.99 -17.88 4.64
C THR A 166 18.38 -18.47 5.98
N GLU A 167 17.50 -19.27 6.59
CA GLU A 167 17.75 -19.89 7.90
C GLU A 167 18.55 -21.19 7.81
N CYS A 168 18.21 -22.09 6.87
CA CYS A 168 18.86 -23.42 6.80
C CYS A 168 19.80 -23.61 5.59
N GLY A 169 19.88 -22.64 4.67
CA GLY A 169 20.72 -22.70 3.47
C GLY A 169 20.28 -23.72 2.40
N ARG A 170 19.24 -24.52 2.65
CA ARG A 170 18.77 -25.54 1.69
C ARG A 170 17.91 -24.91 0.61
N GLY A 171 17.99 -25.46 -0.60
CA GLY A 171 17.13 -25.07 -1.73
C GLY A 171 15.67 -25.44 -1.49
N TYR A 172 14.75 -24.59 -1.96
CA TYR A 172 13.30 -24.85 -1.86
C TYR A 172 12.84 -26.06 -2.70
N GLY A 173 13.67 -26.54 -3.62
CA GLY A 173 13.46 -27.75 -4.42
C GLY A 173 14.79 -28.37 -4.86
N ARG A 174 14.78 -29.60 -5.39
CA ARG A 174 15.98 -30.31 -5.86
C ARG A 174 16.81 -29.51 -6.87
N ALA A 175 16.16 -28.85 -7.82
CA ALA A 175 16.78 -28.00 -8.82
C ALA A 175 17.50 -26.75 -8.25
N TRP A 176 17.35 -26.47 -6.95
CA TRP A 176 17.93 -25.31 -6.27
C TRP A 176 18.89 -25.68 -5.14
N ASN A 177 19.24 -26.96 -5.02
CA ASN A 177 20.25 -27.41 -4.06
C ASN A 177 21.66 -27.23 -4.64
N GLY A 178 22.39 -26.22 -4.16
CA GLY A 178 23.75 -25.93 -4.60
C GLY A 178 23.85 -25.09 -5.88
N THR A 179 25.07 -24.88 -6.37
CA THR A 179 25.40 -23.88 -7.40
C THR A 179 25.28 -24.38 -8.85
N ALA A 180 24.81 -25.60 -9.14
CA ALA A 180 25.07 -26.22 -10.45
C ALA A 180 23.99 -27.17 -11.03
N ASN A 181 22.72 -27.07 -10.61
CA ASN A 181 21.65 -27.92 -11.19
C ASN A 181 20.83 -27.23 -12.29
N PHE A 182 21.45 -26.34 -13.08
CA PHE A 182 20.76 -25.62 -14.17
C PHE A 182 20.24 -26.57 -15.27
N GLU A 183 20.82 -27.77 -15.42
CA GLU A 183 20.31 -28.81 -16.31
C GLU A 183 18.91 -29.32 -15.91
N GLN A 184 18.51 -29.12 -14.66
CA GLN A 184 17.20 -29.53 -14.14
C GLN A 184 16.13 -28.44 -14.32
N TRP A 185 16.49 -27.26 -14.85
CA TRP A 185 15.54 -26.17 -15.11
C TRP A 185 14.83 -26.38 -16.44
N CYS A 186 13.84 -27.25 -16.44
CA CYS A 186 13.01 -27.54 -17.61
C CYS A 186 11.57 -27.02 -17.48
N GLY A 187 11.17 -26.64 -16.26
CA GLY A 187 9.77 -26.37 -15.95
C GLY A 187 8.86 -27.61 -16.06
N PRO A 188 7.57 -27.45 -15.77
CA PRO A 188 6.60 -28.53 -15.87
C PRO A 188 6.24 -28.84 -17.32
N GLY A 189 6.14 -30.12 -17.66
CA GLY A 189 5.81 -30.57 -19.03
C GLY A 189 4.39 -30.23 -19.49
N ASP A 190 3.42 -30.17 -18.56
CA ASP A 190 2.05 -29.72 -18.83
C ASP A 190 1.77 -28.43 -18.08
N THR A 191 1.45 -27.36 -18.81
CA THR A 191 1.09 -26.04 -18.26
C THR A 191 -0.36 -25.66 -18.52
N ARG A 192 -1.19 -26.56 -19.06
CA ARG A 192 -2.55 -26.24 -19.52
C ARG A 192 -3.43 -25.63 -18.43
N ALA A 193 -3.38 -26.15 -17.21
CA ALA A 193 -4.16 -25.62 -16.09
C ALA A 193 -3.75 -24.17 -15.74
N LEU A 194 -2.45 -23.87 -15.72
CA LEU A 194 -1.96 -22.50 -15.53
C LEU A 194 -2.36 -21.60 -16.69
N GLN A 195 -2.28 -22.09 -17.94
CA GLN A 195 -2.68 -21.33 -19.12
C GLN A 195 -4.17 -21.01 -19.12
N GLN A 196 -5.03 -21.94 -18.70
CA GLN A 196 -6.46 -21.69 -18.53
C GLN A 196 -6.71 -20.59 -17.50
N LEU A 197 -6.03 -20.66 -16.34
CA LEU A 197 -6.14 -19.61 -15.32
C LEU A 197 -5.61 -18.26 -15.84
N GLY A 198 -4.45 -18.25 -16.50
CA GLY A 198 -3.85 -17.05 -17.08
C GLY A 198 -4.78 -16.37 -18.09
N ARG A 199 -5.41 -17.14 -18.99
CA ARG A 199 -6.41 -16.59 -19.94
C ARG A 199 -7.62 -15.98 -19.23
N ARG A 200 -8.11 -16.62 -18.17
CA ARG A 200 -9.22 -16.07 -17.36
C ARG A 200 -8.85 -14.73 -16.73
N LEU A 201 -7.63 -14.63 -16.19
CA LEU A 201 -7.12 -13.39 -15.62
C LEU A 201 -6.92 -12.28 -16.66
N GLN A 202 -6.47 -12.63 -17.87
CA GLN A 202 -6.37 -11.67 -18.96
C GLN A 202 -7.74 -11.11 -19.35
N ALA A 203 -8.77 -11.94 -19.36
CA ALA A 203 -10.15 -11.50 -19.61
C ALA A 203 -10.68 -10.52 -18.53
N TRP A 204 -10.07 -10.45 -17.34
CA TRP A 204 -10.45 -9.45 -16.35
C TRP A 204 -10.02 -8.04 -16.71
N GLN A 205 -9.04 -7.89 -17.59
CA GLN A 205 -8.59 -6.57 -18.05
C GLN A 205 -9.64 -5.90 -18.96
N SER A 206 -10.53 -6.68 -19.57
CA SER A 206 -11.66 -6.19 -20.36
C SER A 206 -12.94 -6.02 -19.55
N LEU A 207 -12.94 -6.34 -18.25
CA LEU A 207 -14.08 -6.05 -17.39
C LEU A 207 -14.15 -4.53 -17.17
N ASP A 208 -15.22 -3.89 -17.62
CA ASP A 208 -15.52 -2.48 -17.37
C ASP A 208 -16.02 -2.30 -15.93
N VAL A 209 -15.12 -2.58 -14.99
CA VAL A 209 -15.40 -2.62 -13.56
C VAL A 209 -14.61 -1.50 -12.92
N ASP A 210 -15.24 -0.33 -12.82
CA ASP A 210 -14.71 0.80 -12.05
C ASP A 210 -14.91 0.54 -10.55
N TRP A 211 -13.90 -0.03 -9.90
CA TRP A 211 -13.85 -0.10 -8.44
C TRP A 211 -12.90 0.98 -7.92
N SER A 212 -13.40 2.22 -7.91
CA SER A 212 -12.71 3.43 -7.42
C SER A 212 -12.06 3.28 -6.03
N THR A 213 -12.44 2.27 -5.24
CA THR A 213 -11.92 2.04 -3.88
C THR A 213 -10.99 0.83 -3.75
N VAL A 214 -10.79 0.00 -4.78
CA VAL A 214 -9.98 -1.24 -4.67
C VAL A 214 -8.56 -0.99 -4.20
N SER A 215 -7.92 0.05 -4.74
CA SER A 215 -6.57 0.45 -4.36
C SER A 215 -6.52 0.82 -2.86
N ASN A 216 -7.56 1.47 -2.35
CA ASN A 216 -7.69 1.85 -0.94
C ASN A 216 -7.91 0.63 -0.02
N TRP A 217 -8.25 -0.54 -0.57
CA TRP A 217 -8.43 -1.77 0.22
C TRP A 217 -7.10 -2.48 0.50
N VAL A 218 -6.07 -2.23 -0.32
CA VAL A 218 -4.74 -2.87 -0.26
C VAL A 218 -3.83 -2.19 0.77
N ASP A 219 -4.06 -0.92 1.09
CA ASP A 219 -3.15 -0.09 1.90
C ASP A 219 -3.40 -0.05 3.41
N ILE A 220 -4.35 -0.86 3.93
CA ILE A 220 -4.67 -0.86 5.36
C ILE A 220 -3.66 -1.74 6.13
N PRO A 221 -2.81 -1.18 7.02
CA PRO A 221 -1.93 -1.95 7.89
C PRO A 221 -2.82 -2.58 8.97
N SER A 222 -3.15 -3.85 8.80
CA SER A 222 -3.88 -4.67 9.75
C SER A 222 -3.13 -5.98 9.93
N SER A 223 -3.21 -6.57 11.13
CA SER A 223 -2.55 -7.80 11.55
C SER A 223 -3.13 -9.08 10.90
N ASP A 224 -3.23 -9.09 9.55
CA ASP A 224 -3.53 -10.23 8.67
C ASP A 224 -4.98 -10.50 8.15
N PRO A 225 -5.75 -9.49 7.68
CA PRO A 225 -6.92 -9.70 6.81
C PRO A 225 -6.60 -9.52 5.31
N SER A 226 -5.38 -9.14 4.95
CA SER A 226 -5.03 -8.81 3.57
C SER A 226 -5.19 -10.01 2.61
N PRO A 227 -4.75 -11.24 2.94
CA PRO A 227 -4.88 -12.37 2.02
C PRO A 227 -6.34 -12.79 1.79
N ARG A 228 -7.15 -12.81 2.86
CA ARG A 228 -8.58 -13.13 2.76
C ARG A 228 -9.32 -12.13 1.88
N ARG A 229 -9.04 -10.84 2.03
CA ARG A 229 -9.64 -9.80 1.17
C ARG A 229 -9.25 -9.98 -0.28
N ARG A 230 -7.95 -10.17 -0.57
CA ARG A 230 -7.46 -10.44 -1.93
C ARG A 230 -8.09 -11.69 -2.53
N ALA A 231 -8.30 -12.73 -1.72
CA ALA A 231 -9.03 -13.93 -2.13
C ALA A 231 -10.51 -13.64 -2.46
N HIS A 232 -11.20 -12.84 -1.64
CA HIS A 232 -12.58 -12.43 -1.92
C HIS A 232 -12.70 -11.63 -3.22
N VAL A 233 -11.77 -10.69 -3.48
CA VAL A 233 -11.74 -9.93 -4.74
C VAL A 233 -11.54 -10.87 -5.93
N PHE A 234 -10.59 -11.81 -5.82
CA PHE A 234 -10.37 -12.83 -6.85
C PHE A 234 -11.65 -13.63 -7.15
N HIS A 235 -12.39 -14.06 -6.11
CA HIS A 235 -13.64 -14.79 -6.30
C HIS A 235 -14.73 -13.93 -6.93
N ALA A 236 -14.86 -12.67 -6.53
CA ALA A 236 -15.83 -11.73 -7.11
C ALA A 236 -15.56 -11.50 -8.61
N LEU A 237 -14.29 -11.22 -8.98
CA LEU A 237 -13.88 -11.06 -10.38
C LEU A 237 -14.11 -12.35 -11.19
N SER A 238 -13.84 -13.51 -10.58
CA SER A 238 -14.10 -14.81 -11.22
C SER A 238 -15.58 -15.01 -11.56
N THR A 239 -16.47 -14.62 -10.65
CA THR A 239 -17.93 -14.69 -10.86
C THR A 239 -18.37 -13.75 -11.96
N LEU A 240 -17.95 -12.48 -11.92
CA LEU A 240 -18.29 -11.46 -12.93
C LEU A 240 -17.83 -11.86 -14.34
N ALA A 241 -16.61 -12.39 -14.46
CA ALA A 241 -16.08 -12.86 -15.74
C ALA A 241 -16.85 -14.08 -16.29
N SER A 242 -17.41 -14.92 -15.41
CA SER A 242 -18.16 -16.10 -15.83
C SER A 242 -19.57 -15.76 -16.32
N THR A 243 -20.14 -14.64 -15.87
CA THR A 243 -21.49 -14.19 -16.28
C THR A 243 -21.52 -13.42 -17.61
N GLY A 244 -20.39 -12.88 -18.06
CA GLY A 244 -20.32 -12.00 -19.25
C GLY A 244 -20.22 -12.70 -20.61
N SER A 245 -20.47 -14.00 -20.71
CA SER A 245 -20.27 -14.77 -21.96
C SER A 245 -21.54 -14.97 -22.80
N ASP A 246 -22.68 -14.43 -22.38
CA ASP A 246 -23.93 -14.47 -23.15
C ASP A 246 -24.45 -13.03 -23.32
N PRO A 247 -24.27 -12.40 -24.50
CA PRO A 247 -24.69 -11.02 -24.73
C PRO A 247 -26.21 -10.81 -24.71
N ASP A 248 -27.01 -11.89 -24.73
CA ASP A 248 -28.48 -11.84 -24.63
C ASP A 248 -29.01 -12.34 -23.27
N ALA A 249 -28.18 -12.93 -22.41
CA ALA A 249 -28.57 -13.21 -21.04
C ALA A 249 -28.53 -11.92 -20.24
N GLY A 250 -29.66 -11.21 -20.23
CA GLY A 250 -29.96 -10.22 -19.23
C GLY A 250 -29.88 -10.85 -17.84
N VAL A 251 -28.70 -10.82 -17.23
CA VAL A 251 -28.49 -11.17 -15.83
C VAL A 251 -29.28 -10.15 -15.04
N THR A 252 -30.49 -10.55 -14.66
CA THR A 252 -31.22 -9.89 -13.60
C THR A 252 -30.48 -10.23 -12.31
N VAL A 253 -29.42 -9.48 -12.03
CA VAL A 253 -28.93 -9.36 -10.67
C VAL A 253 -30.15 -8.88 -9.90
N MET A 254 -30.64 -9.65 -8.93
CA MET A 254 -31.52 -9.12 -7.88
C MET A 254 -30.70 -8.15 -7.01
N GLY A 255 -30.22 -7.09 -7.62
CA GLY A 255 -29.82 -5.86 -6.97
C GLY A 255 -30.99 -4.94 -7.22
N THR A 256 -31.69 -4.57 -6.15
CA THR A 256 -32.48 -3.33 -6.13
C THR A 256 -31.67 -2.27 -6.86
N ALA A 257 -32.18 -1.81 -8.00
CA ALA A 257 -31.58 -0.76 -8.79
C ALA A 257 -31.26 0.42 -7.86
N CYS A 258 -29.98 0.64 -7.58
CA CYS A 258 -29.50 1.96 -7.19
C CYS A 258 -29.54 2.80 -8.45
N LEU A 259 -30.74 3.28 -8.80
CA LEU A 259 -30.86 4.42 -9.69
C LEU A 259 -29.94 5.52 -9.15
N PRO A 260 -29.19 6.25 -10.01
CA PRO A 260 -28.44 7.42 -9.60
C PRO A 260 -29.43 8.33 -8.89
N SER A 261 -29.23 8.40 -7.58
CA SER A 261 -30.11 9.09 -6.68
C SER A 261 -30.03 10.57 -7.06
N ARG A 262 -31.07 11.07 -7.74
CA ARG A 262 -31.33 12.47 -8.04
C ARG A 262 -31.62 13.26 -6.74
N LYS A 263 -30.93 12.95 -5.65
CA LYS A 263 -31.20 13.48 -4.31
C LYS A 263 -30.38 14.73 -4.08
N GLN A 264 -31.05 15.63 -3.36
CA GLN A 264 -30.54 16.92 -2.96
C GLN A 264 -29.18 16.78 -2.27
N PRO A 265 -28.25 17.72 -2.51
CA PRO A 265 -26.99 17.77 -1.77
C PRO A 265 -27.28 17.80 -0.25
N PRO A 266 -26.40 17.22 0.58
CA PRO A 266 -26.57 17.22 2.03
C PRO A 266 -26.80 18.64 2.55
N ARG A 267 -27.62 18.76 3.60
CA ARG A 267 -27.86 20.05 4.23
C ARG A 267 -26.55 20.52 4.87
N ARG A 268 -26.07 21.69 4.44
CA ARG A 268 -24.80 22.26 4.90
C ARG A 268 -24.83 22.61 6.40
N GLU A 269 -25.95 23.19 6.85
CA GLU A 269 -26.09 23.72 8.22
C GLU A 269 -25.94 22.65 9.32
N PRO A 270 -26.61 21.47 9.26
CA PRO A 270 -26.43 20.42 10.27
C PRO A 270 -24.98 19.91 10.38
N ARG A 271 -24.32 19.68 9.24
CA ARG A 271 -22.94 19.19 9.21
C ARG A 271 -21.95 20.21 9.75
N THR A 272 -22.13 21.50 9.41
CA THR A 272 -21.36 22.58 10.01
C THR A 272 -21.53 22.62 11.53
N ALA A 273 -22.77 22.56 12.03
CA ALA A 273 -23.04 22.57 13.47
C ALA A 273 -22.42 21.37 14.21
N ILE A 274 -22.48 20.17 13.61
CA ILE A 274 -21.85 18.96 14.16
C ILE A 274 -20.34 19.13 14.24
N TYR A 275 -19.70 19.58 13.15
CA TYR A 275 -18.26 19.81 13.14
C TYR A 275 -17.84 20.86 14.17
N GLU A 276 -18.54 21.99 14.29
CA GLU A 276 -18.26 23.03 15.28
C GLU A 276 -18.38 22.50 16.71
N SER A 277 -19.38 21.65 16.97
CA SER A 277 -19.51 20.96 18.26
C SER A 277 -18.32 20.06 18.55
N ILE A 278 -17.88 19.27 17.56
CA ILE A 278 -16.71 18.39 17.70
C ILE A 278 -15.45 19.22 17.93
N ARG A 279 -15.23 20.28 17.14
CA ARG A 279 -14.07 21.17 17.25
C ARG A 279 -13.99 21.81 18.63
N ARG A 280 -15.11 22.35 19.13
CA ARG A 280 -15.19 22.92 20.49
C ARG A 280 -14.83 21.88 21.54
N HIS A 281 -15.40 20.68 21.44
CA HIS A 281 -15.11 19.58 22.36
C HIS A 281 -13.62 19.20 22.37
N VAL A 282 -12.98 19.09 21.19
CA VAL A 282 -11.53 18.84 21.08
C VAL A 282 -10.72 19.92 21.78
N ILE A 283 -11.04 21.20 21.52
CA ILE A 283 -10.30 22.33 22.07
C ILE A 283 -10.41 22.35 23.59
N GLU A 284 -11.61 22.17 24.13
CA GLU A 284 -11.85 22.16 25.58
C GLU A 284 -11.21 20.95 26.26
N HIS A 285 -11.37 19.73 25.72
CA HIS A 285 -10.89 18.51 26.36
C HIS A 285 -9.38 18.35 26.33
N LEU A 286 -8.70 18.99 25.38
CA LEU A 286 -7.23 18.96 25.26
C LEU A 286 -6.57 20.23 25.83
N ASP A 287 -7.32 21.06 26.56
CA ASP A 287 -6.88 22.33 27.16
C ASP A 287 -6.18 23.26 26.15
N LEU A 288 -6.70 23.27 24.92
CA LEU A 288 -6.12 24.03 23.80
C LEU A 288 -6.64 25.46 23.72
N SER A 289 -7.62 25.86 24.54
CA SER A 289 -8.23 27.21 24.48
C SER A 289 -7.17 28.30 24.59
N ARG A 290 -6.23 28.18 25.54
CA ARG A 290 -5.14 29.15 25.73
C ARG A 290 -4.14 29.17 24.58
N CYS A 291 -3.96 28.02 23.92
CA CYS A 291 -3.10 27.93 22.76
C CYS A 291 -3.76 28.66 21.59
N VAL A 292 -5.01 28.30 21.25
CA VAL A 292 -5.74 28.84 20.09
C VAL A 292 -5.84 30.37 20.13
N ASP A 293 -6.14 30.97 21.29
CA ASP A 293 -6.30 32.43 21.41
C ASP A 293 -4.99 33.21 21.18
N ARG A 294 -3.83 32.57 21.36
CA ARG A 294 -2.49 33.18 21.20
C ARG A 294 -1.71 32.57 20.05
N PHE A 295 -2.35 31.74 19.25
CA PHE A 295 -1.68 30.91 18.27
C PHE A 295 -1.44 31.69 16.98
N ASP A 296 -0.18 32.08 16.74
CA ASP A 296 0.26 32.41 15.39
C ASP A 296 0.74 31.12 14.72
N PHE A 297 0.01 30.68 13.69
CA PHE A 297 0.36 29.50 12.92
C PHE A 297 1.79 29.60 12.38
N HIS A 298 2.19 30.77 11.87
CA HIS A 298 3.50 30.96 11.26
C HIS A 298 4.62 30.87 12.29
N ASP A 299 4.35 31.12 13.58
CA ASP A 299 5.35 31.00 14.63
C ASP A 299 5.57 29.55 15.06
N ALA A 300 4.53 28.71 14.98
CA ALA A 300 4.59 27.33 15.46
C ALA A 300 4.79 26.29 14.36
N PHE A 301 4.39 26.58 13.12
CA PHE A 301 4.38 25.64 12.00
C PHE A 301 4.96 26.25 10.73
N TYR A 302 5.39 25.38 9.82
CA TYR A 302 5.68 25.76 8.44
C TYR A 302 5.08 24.73 7.48
N LEU A 303 4.83 25.18 6.25
CA LEU A 303 4.39 24.33 5.16
C LEU A 303 5.60 23.87 4.35
N HIS A 304 5.82 22.57 4.31
CA HIS A 304 6.91 22.03 3.51
C HIS A 304 6.57 22.13 2.02
N ARG A 305 7.30 22.98 1.29
CA ARG A 305 6.96 23.38 -0.10
C ARG A 305 6.71 22.24 -1.08
N VAL A 306 7.37 21.09 -0.91
CA VAL A 306 7.31 20.00 -1.91
C VAL A 306 6.03 19.17 -1.80
N ASN A 307 5.52 18.98 -0.58
CA ASN A 307 4.43 18.04 -0.30
C ASN A 307 3.30 18.66 0.55
N GLU A 308 3.45 19.94 0.86
CA GLU A 308 2.54 20.74 1.68
C GLU A 308 2.34 20.15 3.08
N ALA A 309 3.29 19.36 3.59
CA ALA A 309 3.20 18.85 4.95
C ALA A 309 3.19 20.02 5.94
N ILE A 310 2.26 20.02 6.89
CA ILE A 310 2.26 20.95 8.01
C ILE A 310 3.18 20.39 9.09
N VAL A 311 4.31 21.05 9.27
CA VAL A 311 5.38 20.58 10.14
C VAL A 311 5.60 21.57 11.28
N PRO A 312 5.64 21.11 12.54
CA PRO A 312 6.01 21.94 13.67
C PRO A 312 7.44 22.46 13.51
N LYS A 313 7.65 23.75 13.79
CA LYS A 313 8.99 24.35 13.84
C LYS A 313 9.83 23.82 15.00
N TYR A 314 9.16 23.48 16.10
CA TYR A 314 9.80 23.02 17.32
C TYR A 314 9.36 21.59 17.67
N SER A 315 10.33 20.77 18.08
CA SER A 315 10.17 19.42 18.63
C SER A 315 9.43 19.39 19.97
N SER A 316 9.31 20.55 20.62
CA SER A 316 8.51 20.77 21.83
C SER A 316 7.02 20.97 21.55
N CYS A 317 6.61 21.08 20.27
CA CYS A 317 5.22 21.27 19.90
C CYS A 317 4.34 20.13 20.44
N LEU A 318 3.23 20.51 21.07
CA LEU A 318 2.28 19.57 21.62
C LEU A 318 1.62 18.76 20.49
N ALA A 319 1.67 17.43 20.59
CA ALA A 319 1.12 16.56 19.55
C ALA A 319 -0.38 16.81 19.29
N HIS A 320 -1.15 17.16 20.32
CA HIS A 320 -2.58 17.47 20.16
C HIS A 320 -2.83 18.82 19.47
N LEU A 321 -1.94 19.80 19.63
CA LEU A 321 -1.97 21.06 18.87
C LEU A 321 -1.67 20.80 17.38
N HIS A 322 -0.61 20.03 17.11
CA HIS A 322 -0.27 19.63 15.74
C HIS A 322 -1.40 18.85 15.07
N ALA A 323 -2.04 17.93 15.80
CA ALA A 323 -3.20 17.19 15.34
C ALA A 323 -4.40 18.08 15.01
N LEU A 324 -4.73 19.03 15.91
CA LEU A 324 -5.82 19.98 15.70
C LEU A 324 -5.57 20.79 14.43
N VAL A 325 -4.34 21.27 14.24
CA VAL A 325 -3.94 22.03 13.07
C VAL A 325 -4.10 21.18 11.81
N LEU A 326 -3.55 19.96 11.77
CA LEU A 326 -3.70 19.04 10.63
C LEU A 326 -5.17 18.79 10.29
N TRP A 327 -5.99 18.51 11.31
CA TRP A 327 -7.40 18.18 11.13
C TRP A 327 -8.21 19.36 10.60
N ILE A 328 -8.07 20.54 11.20
CA ILE A 328 -8.71 21.79 10.71
C ILE A 328 -8.31 22.05 9.26
N SER A 329 -7.02 21.89 8.95
CA SER A 329 -6.45 22.14 7.63
C SER A 329 -7.08 21.29 6.52
N ARG A 330 -7.60 20.09 6.87
CA ARG A 330 -8.29 19.20 5.93
C ARG A 330 -9.80 19.40 5.93
N CYS A 331 -10.37 19.80 7.06
CA CYS A 331 -11.80 19.96 7.22
C CYS A 331 -12.31 21.30 6.69
N GLU A 332 -11.53 22.36 6.83
CA GLU A 332 -11.94 23.73 6.50
C GLU A 332 -11.36 24.14 5.13
N GLY A 333 -12.19 24.74 4.28
CA GLY A 333 -11.82 25.12 2.91
C GLY A 333 -11.01 26.40 2.82
N SER A 334 -10.98 27.19 3.89
CA SER A 334 -10.16 28.39 4.00
C SER A 334 -8.85 28.00 4.69
N PHE A 335 -7.83 27.71 3.90
CA PHE A 335 -6.50 27.47 4.43
C PHE A 335 -5.86 28.81 4.82
N PRO A 336 -5.21 28.94 5.99
CA PRO A 336 -4.65 30.22 6.46
C PRO A 336 -3.38 30.68 5.69
N PHE A 337 -3.15 30.20 4.46
CA PHE A 337 -1.92 30.41 3.68
C PHE A 337 -2.09 31.33 2.47
N SER A 338 -3.23 31.99 2.27
CA SER A 338 -3.26 33.02 1.23
C SER A 338 -2.27 34.12 1.63
N ASP A 339 -1.19 34.26 0.85
CA ASP A 339 -0.12 35.27 0.98
C ASP A 339 -0.62 36.73 1.04
N GLU A 340 -1.93 36.96 0.98
CA GLU A 340 -2.56 38.23 1.30
C GLU A 340 -2.53 38.47 2.81
N ILE A 341 -1.40 39.04 3.23
CA ILE A 341 -1.09 39.79 4.46
C ILE A 341 -2.33 40.17 5.27
N GLY A 342 -2.84 39.22 6.03
CA GLY A 342 -3.83 39.41 7.07
C GLY A 342 -3.57 38.33 8.10
N LYS A 343 -3.13 38.72 9.29
CA LYS A 343 -3.05 37.77 10.41
C LYS A 343 -4.42 37.11 10.54
N PRO A 344 -4.52 35.77 10.63
CA PRO A 344 -5.77 35.14 11.02
C PRO A 344 -6.08 35.63 12.44
N THR A 345 -6.92 36.66 12.54
CA THR A 345 -7.39 37.21 13.81
C THR A 345 -8.45 36.25 14.33
N PHE A 346 -8.09 35.44 15.33
CA PHE A 346 -9.06 34.77 16.22
C PHE A 346 -9.71 35.80 17.17
N ASP A 347 -10.03 36.99 16.67
CA ASP A 347 -10.53 38.09 17.49
C ASP A 347 -11.98 37.83 17.92
N SER A 348 -12.22 38.07 19.20
CA SER A 348 -13.27 37.43 19.98
C SER A 348 -14.67 38.03 19.86
N GLU A 349 -14.93 39.07 19.06
CA GLU A 349 -16.20 39.83 19.22
C GLU A 349 -16.91 40.36 17.97
N GLY A 350 -16.50 40.03 16.75
CA GLY A 350 -17.22 40.50 15.56
C GLY A 350 -17.17 39.52 14.40
N ASP A 351 -18.21 38.68 14.27
CA ASP A 351 -18.33 37.60 13.28
C ASP A 351 -17.12 36.67 13.31
N ALA A 352 -17.14 35.57 14.08
CA ALA A 352 -17.67 34.32 13.54
C ALA A 352 -17.57 34.26 12.01
N GLU A 353 -16.35 34.36 11.46
CA GLU A 353 -16.03 33.91 10.12
C GLU A 353 -16.45 32.45 10.08
N ARG A 354 -17.70 32.23 9.66
CA ARG A 354 -18.43 30.98 9.82
C ARG A 354 -17.54 29.85 9.37
N THR A 355 -17.22 28.93 10.27
CA THR A 355 -16.50 27.70 9.99
C THR A 355 -16.86 27.16 8.61
N ARG A 356 -15.98 27.38 7.61
CA ARG A 356 -16.26 27.03 6.22
C ARG A 356 -15.71 25.65 5.97
N LEU A 357 -16.53 24.63 6.22
CA LEU A 357 -16.20 23.27 5.83
C LEU A 357 -15.88 23.22 4.33
N GLY A 358 -14.80 22.52 3.98
CA GLY A 358 -14.43 22.27 2.59
C GLY A 358 -15.53 21.50 1.86
N THR A 359 -15.75 21.83 0.59
CA THR A 359 -16.80 21.20 -0.24
C THR A 359 -16.62 19.69 -0.31
N SER A 360 -15.38 19.20 -0.36
CA SER A 360 -15.05 17.77 -0.35
C SER A 360 -15.57 17.07 0.90
N LEU A 361 -15.32 17.62 2.09
CA LEU A 361 -15.79 17.06 3.35
C LEU A 361 -17.31 17.17 3.51
N LEU A 362 -17.88 18.30 3.11
CA LEU A 362 -19.33 18.52 3.16
C LEU A 362 -20.11 17.53 2.30
N LEU A 363 -19.58 17.19 1.12
CA LEU A 363 -20.20 16.24 0.20
C LEU A 363 -19.83 14.79 0.49
N TRP A 364 -18.90 14.55 1.41
CA TRP A 364 -18.43 13.20 1.70
C TRP A 364 -19.50 12.35 2.43
N PRO A 365 -19.57 11.04 2.14
CA PRO A 365 -18.99 10.39 0.95
C PRO A 365 -19.81 10.73 -0.30
N THR A 366 -19.15 10.88 -1.44
CA THR A 366 -19.76 11.30 -2.71
C THR A 366 -20.60 10.21 -3.36
N GLU A 367 -20.33 8.95 -3.03
CA GLU A 367 -20.92 7.78 -3.68
C GLU A 367 -22.19 7.29 -2.99
N VAL A 368 -22.36 7.60 -1.69
CA VAL A 368 -23.44 7.06 -0.86
C VAL A 368 -24.00 8.11 0.08
N GLN A 369 -25.32 8.07 0.32
CA GLN A 369 -25.92 8.91 1.35
C GLN A 369 -25.59 8.37 2.73
N VAL A 370 -25.14 9.27 3.60
CA VAL A 370 -24.88 8.99 5.02
C VAL A 370 -25.72 9.92 5.88
N SER A 371 -26.16 9.43 7.04
CA SER A 371 -26.76 10.28 8.05
C SER A 371 -25.74 11.29 8.57
N ASP A 372 -26.21 12.44 9.06
CA ASP A 372 -25.34 13.46 9.64
C ASP A 372 -24.59 12.94 10.88
N GLU A 373 -25.19 12.01 11.63
CA GLU A 373 -24.53 11.29 12.73
C GLU A 373 -23.34 10.43 12.25
N ALA A 374 -23.54 9.62 11.21
CA ALA A 374 -22.46 8.80 10.64
C ALA A 374 -21.33 9.67 10.06
N TRP A 375 -21.69 10.79 9.45
CA TRP A 375 -20.75 11.79 8.98
C TRP A 375 -19.97 12.44 10.15
N GLY A 376 -20.65 12.81 11.24
CA GLY A 376 -20.01 13.35 12.44
C GLY A 376 -19.02 12.36 13.08
N HIS A 377 -19.37 11.07 13.12
CA HIS A 377 -18.45 10.03 13.55
C HIS A 377 -17.21 9.91 12.67
N PHE A 378 -17.37 10.04 11.34
CA PHE A 378 -16.24 10.07 10.43
C PHE A 378 -15.32 11.26 10.73
N VAL A 379 -15.88 12.45 10.84
CA VAL A 379 -15.15 13.68 11.17
C VAL A 379 -14.34 13.56 12.46
N TRP A 380 -14.95 13.01 13.53
CA TRP A 380 -14.26 12.72 14.80
C TRP A 380 -13.13 11.70 14.63
N ARG A 381 -13.34 10.66 13.81
CA ARG A 381 -12.31 9.65 13.54
C ARG A 381 -11.13 10.23 12.77
N SER A 382 -11.37 11.14 11.83
CA SER A 382 -10.29 11.86 11.13
C SER A 382 -9.42 12.63 12.12
N PHE A 383 -10.00 13.30 13.12
CA PHE A 383 -9.23 13.96 14.18
C PHE A 383 -8.35 12.98 14.96
N LEU A 384 -8.89 11.82 15.37
CA LEU A 384 -8.12 10.82 16.12
C LEU A 384 -6.93 10.27 15.31
N GLU A 385 -7.07 10.16 14.00
CA GLU A 385 -5.99 9.76 13.11
C GLU A 385 -4.90 10.82 12.97
N ASP A 386 -5.29 12.09 12.92
CA ASP A 386 -4.36 13.21 13.00
C ASP A 386 -3.63 13.26 14.34
N LEU A 387 -4.33 12.95 15.42
CA LEU A 387 -3.73 12.83 16.76
C LEU A 387 -2.71 11.71 16.83
N TRP A 388 -3.02 10.55 16.27
CA TRP A 388 -2.07 9.45 16.20
C TRP A 388 -0.86 9.83 15.33
N THR A 389 -1.08 10.39 14.15
CA THR A 389 -0.01 10.82 13.23
C THR A 389 0.92 11.83 13.89
N ALA A 390 0.37 12.87 14.52
CA ALA A 390 1.13 13.89 15.22
C ALA A 390 1.92 13.30 16.41
N ARG A 391 1.34 12.37 17.17
CA ARG A 391 2.05 11.68 18.27
C ARG A 391 3.24 10.87 17.76
N GLN A 392 3.07 10.10 16.69
CA GLN A 392 4.15 9.30 16.11
C GLN A 392 5.26 10.19 15.54
N TRP A 393 4.87 11.25 14.83
CA TRP A 393 5.81 12.24 14.33
C TRP A 393 6.63 12.85 15.48
N GLN A 394 5.96 13.38 16.50
CA GLN A 394 6.62 13.99 17.66
C GLN A 394 7.53 13.01 18.41
N ALA A 395 7.11 11.77 18.60
CA ALA A 395 7.94 10.75 19.23
C ALA A 395 9.22 10.46 18.41
N ALA A 396 9.12 10.46 17.08
CA ALA A 396 10.24 10.20 16.18
C ALA A 396 11.23 11.39 16.11
N VAL A 397 10.73 12.63 16.12
CA VAL A 397 11.59 13.81 15.94
C VAL A 397 12.10 14.42 17.25
N ARG A 398 11.45 14.18 18.39
CA ARG A 398 11.87 14.72 19.70
C ARG A 398 13.33 14.43 20.06
N PRO A 399 13.89 13.24 19.82
CA PRO A 399 15.31 12.97 20.10
C PRO A 399 16.29 13.80 19.25
N LEU A 400 15.83 14.36 18.12
CA LEU A 400 16.67 15.12 17.18
C LEU A 400 16.82 16.59 17.60
N GLY A 401 16.01 17.08 18.55
CA GLY A 401 15.93 18.48 18.93
C GLY A 401 15.34 19.36 17.82
N ASP A 402 15.82 20.60 17.73
CA ASP A 402 15.36 21.61 16.76
C ASP A 402 16.45 21.86 15.69
N PRO A 403 16.60 20.97 14.67
CA PRO A 403 17.75 20.98 13.77
C PRO A 403 17.83 22.19 12.82
N PHE A 404 16.81 23.05 12.81
CA PHE A 404 16.73 24.26 11.99
C PHE A 404 16.82 25.57 12.77
N GLU A 405 16.82 25.53 14.11
CA GLU A 405 16.89 26.75 14.92
C GLU A 405 18.34 27.25 15.08
N LYS A 406 19.31 26.34 14.98
CA LYS A 406 20.73 26.66 15.11
C LYS A 406 21.40 26.60 13.74
N ASP A 407 21.93 27.73 13.28
CA ASP A 407 22.98 27.78 12.25
C ASP A 407 24.31 27.26 12.83
N SER A 408 24.28 26.01 13.26
CA SER A 408 25.45 25.29 13.77
C SER A 408 25.93 24.31 12.74
N ASP A 409 27.20 24.43 12.36
CA ASP A 409 27.89 23.49 11.50
C ASP A 409 28.35 22.22 12.22
N ALA A 410 27.96 22.04 13.48
CA ALA A 410 28.36 20.90 14.29
C ALA A 410 27.91 19.56 13.64
N PRO A 411 28.78 18.52 13.63
CA PRO A 411 28.49 17.27 12.92
C PRO A 411 27.21 16.57 13.38
N ASP A 412 26.89 16.64 14.67
CA ASP A 412 25.68 16.10 15.28
C ASP A 412 24.41 16.85 14.81
N VAL A 413 24.46 18.18 14.72
CA VAL A 413 23.35 18.99 14.18
C VAL A 413 23.10 18.64 12.72
N LYS A 414 24.15 18.42 11.92
CA LYS A 414 24.03 17.97 10.52
C LYS A 414 23.42 16.58 10.40
N ALA A 415 23.84 15.63 11.24
CA ALA A 415 23.29 14.27 11.26
C ALA A 415 21.81 14.27 11.69
N ASN A 416 21.45 15.05 12.70
CA ASN A 416 20.06 15.22 13.14
C ASN A 416 19.21 15.86 12.05
N ARG A 417 19.71 16.88 11.34
CA ARG A 417 19.03 17.49 10.20
C ARG A 417 18.79 16.50 9.07
N ALA A 418 19.79 15.67 8.73
CA ALA A 418 19.63 14.64 7.71
C ALA A 418 18.56 13.62 8.10
N THR A 419 18.62 13.10 9.34
CA THR A 419 17.63 12.15 9.88
C THR A 419 16.23 12.75 9.91
N TYR A 420 16.11 14.02 10.30
CA TYR A 420 14.84 14.74 10.30
C TYR A 420 14.25 14.83 8.89
N LEU A 421 15.06 15.17 7.87
CA LEU A 421 14.59 15.25 6.48
C LEU A 421 14.18 13.88 5.93
N GLU A 422 14.85 12.79 6.32
CA GLU A 422 14.44 11.43 5.99
C GLU A 422 13.09 11.08 6.62
N LEU A 423 12.91 11.36 7.92
CA LEU A 423 11.63 11.18 8.61
C LEU A 423 10.54 12.04 7.95
N LEU A 424 10.84 13.30 7.61
CA LEU A 424 9.90 14.18 6.95
C LEU A 424 9.46 13.60 5.60
N ALA A 425 10.38 13.04 4.81
CA ALA A 425 10.02 12.39 3.55
C ALA A 425 9.07 11.19 3.75
N ILE A 426 9.24 10.43 4.84
CA ILE A 426 8.37 9.29 5.20
C ILE A 426 6.98 9.76 5.66
N TRP A 427 6.93 10.78 6.52
CA TRP A 427 5.70 11.20 7.20
C TRP A 427 4.91 12.28 6.45
N ALA A 428 5.55 13.03 5.56
CA ALA A 428 4.93 14.14 4.87
C ALA A 428 3.61 13.83 4.15
N PRO A 429 3.43 12.68 3.47
CA PRO A 429 2.14 12.34 2.87
C PRO A 429 1.00 12.32 3.89
N ARG A 430 1.28 11.92 5.14
CA ARG A 430 0.30 11.88 6.24
C ARG A 430 0.12 13.20 6.98
N MET A 431 1.02 14.15 6.79
CA MET A 431 0.94 15.49 7.40
C MET A 431 0.51 16.55 6.38
N SER A 432 0.23 16.15 5.14
CA SER A 432 -0.27 17.02 4.10
C SER A 432 -1.77 17.32 4.30
N PRO A 433 -2.21 18.56 4.07
CA PRO A 433 -3.63 18.91 4.00
C PRO A 433 -4.28 18.38 2.71
N ARG A 434 -3.46 18.03 1.70
CA ARG A 434 -3.92 17.43 0.44
C ARG A 434 -4.26 15.95 0.57
N LEU A 435 -3.89 15.32 1.68
CA LEU A 435 -4.43 14.00 1.99
C LEU A 435 -5.95 14.19 2.09
N GLU A 436 -6.70 13.57 1.18
CA GLU A 436 -8.15 13.55 1.30
C GLU A 436 -8.51 13.18 2.74
N VAL A 437 -9.54 13.79 3.33
CA VAL A 437 -9.97 13.58 4.74
C VAL A 437 -10.16 12.09 5.08
N VAL A 438 -10.21 11.26 4.04
CA VAL A 438 -10.04 9.81 4.04
C VAL A 438 -8.60 9.43 4.42
N SER A 439 -8.31 9.39 5.73
CA SER A 439 -7.16 8.62 6.21
C SER A 439 -7.23 7.22 5.60
N SER A 440 -6.18 6.85 4.85
CA SER A 440 -5.98 5.52 4.26
C SER A 440 -5.99 4.38 5.31
N GLY A 441 -6.09 4.72 6.60
CA GLY A 441 -6.16 3.78 7.71
C GLY A 441 -7.55 3.49 8.26
N LEU A 442 -8.57 4.35 8.13
CA LEU A 442 -9.72 4.25 9.04
C LEU A 442 -11.08 4.67 8.48
N SER A 443 -12.00 3.70 8.59
CA SER A 443 -13.42 3.74 8.25
C SER A 443 -13.70 3.37 6.79
N HIS A 444 -13.84 2.06 6.53
CA HIS A 444 -14.58 1.64 5.35
C HIS A 444 -16.04 1.51 5.76
N PHE A 445 -16.91 2.04 4.91
CA PHE A 445 -18.30 1.67 4.99
C PHE A 445 -18.45 0.23 4.50
N THR A 446 -19.06 -0.61 5.32
CA THR A 446 -19.53 -1.92 4.87
C THR A 446 -21.04 -1.91 4.94
N TRP A 447 -21.66 -2.55 3.96
CA TRP A 447 -23.08 -2.80 3.99
C TRP A 447 -23.36 -3.93 4.98
N ARG A 448 -24.24 -3.70 5.95
CA ARG A 448 -24.93 -4.79 6.63
C ARG A 448 -26.25 -5.03 5.88
N GLU A 449 -26.44 -6.24 5.39
CA GLU A 449 -27.74 -6.68 4.90
C GLU A 449 -28.63 -6.99 6.11
N GLY A 450 -29.61 -6.14 6.37
CA GLY A 450 -30.73 -6.44 7.26
C GLY A 450 -31.87 -7.07 6.47
N VAL A 451 -32.85 -7.64 7.19
CA VAL A 451 -33.97 -8.42 6.61
C VAL A 451 -34.73 -7.69 5.49
N ASN A 452 -34.71 -6.35 5.44
CA ASN A 452 -35.35 -5.57 4.37
C ASN A 452 -34.61 -4.27 3.95
N GLN A 453 -33.40 -3.99 4.45
CA GLN A 453 -32.64 -2.78 4.08
C GLN A 453 -31.12 -3.01 4.13
N ARG A 454 -30.41 -2.44 3.15
CA ARG A 454 -28.95 -2.27 3.21
C ARG A 454 -28.61 -1.07 4.09
N GLN A 455 -28.03 -1.33 5.25
CA GLN A 455 -27.56 -0.27 6.14
C GLN A 455 -26.06 -0.08 5.93
N LEU A 456 -25.66 1.16 5.61
CA LEU A 456 -24.27 1.53 5.52
C LEU A 456 -23.71 1.66 6.95
N CYS A 457 -22.83 0.74 7.36
CA CYS A 457 -22.20 0.77 8.67
C CYS A 457 -20.78 1.31 8.53
N LEU A 458 -20.48 2.37 9.27
CA LEU A 458 -19.12 2.85 9.46
C LEU A 458 -18.38 1.83 10.35
N VAL A 459 -17.55 0.96 9.75
CA VAL A 459 -16.73 0.03 10.52
C VAL A 459 -15.39 0.66 10.79
N SER A 460 -15.26 1.19 12.01
CA SER A 460 -13.98 1.58 12.57
C SER A 460 -13.27 0.30 13.04
N THR A 461 -12.25 -0.13 12.30
CA THR A 461 -11.30 -1.11 12.80
C THR A 461 -10.44 -0.44 13.86
N ARG A 462 -10.78 -0.59 15.14
CA ARG A 462 -9.86 -0.25 16.24
C ARG A 462 -8.55 -1.02 15.98
N ARG A 463 -7.43 -0.31 15.81
CA ARG A 463 -6.13 -0.95 16.02
C ARG A 463 -6.07 -1.37 17.49
N PHE A 464 -5.70 -2.62 17.73
CA PHE A 464 -5.54 -3.18 19.08
C PHE A 464 -4.20 -2.78 19.72
N GLU A 465 -3.48 -1.82 19.15
CA GLU A 465 -2.21 -1.34 19.70
C GLU A 465 -2.48 -0.16 20.62
N GLY A 466 -2.48 -0.47 21.91
CA GLY A 466 -2.62 0.50 23.00
C GLY A 466 -4.07 0.68 23.41
N ALA A 467 -4.43 0.02 24.50
CA ALA A 467 -5.43 0.60 25.39
C ALA A 467 -5.11 2.09 25.53
N TRP A 468 -6.15 2.92 25.47
CA TRP A 468 -6.09 4.20 26.16
C TRP A 468 -5.81 3.82 27.61
N TYR A 469 -4.53 3.78 28.00
CA TYR A 469 -4.21 4.01 29.37
C TYR A 469 -4.77 5.39 29.60
N ASP A 470 -5.82 5.45 30.41
CA ASP A 470 -6.03 6.59 31.27
C ASP A 470 -4.63 6.95 31.77
N GLU A 471 -4.03 8.02 31.25
CA GLU A 471 -2.95 8.67 31.96
C GLU A 471 -3.53 8.88 33.37
N PRO A 472 -2.83 8.40 34.43
CA PRO A 472 -3.32 8.67 35.77
C PRO A 472 -3.53 10.16 35.85
N ARG A 473 -4.78 10.59 36.11
CA ARG A 473 -5.12 11.99 36.31
C ARG A 473 -4.08 12.54 37.27
N VAL A 474 -3.20 13.39 36.77
CA VAL A 474 -2.27 14.13 37.61
C VAL A 474 -3.16 15.06 38.42
N SER A 475 -3.38 14.68 39.67
CA SER A 475 -4.00 15.50 40.70
C SER A 475 -3.13 16.70 41.02
#